data_AF-A0A957SB77-F1
#
_entry.id   AF-A0A957SB77-F1
#
_cell.length_a   1.000
_cell.length_b   1.000
_cell.length_c   1.000
_cell.angle_alpha   90.00
_cell.angle_beta   90.00
_cell.angle_gamma   90.00
#
_symmetry.space_group_name_H-M   'P 1'
#
loop_
_entity.id
_entity.type
_entity.pdbx_description
1 polymer ?
#
loop_
_entity_poly.entity_id
_entity_poly.type
_entity_poly.pdbx_seq_one_letter_code
_entity_poly.pdbx_strand_id
1 'polypeptide(L)'
;MKKSIKEMLAEANAVIETIAAEEAIKLLDDENVILVDIRDSAELARDGRIPGSIHAPRGSLEFYVDPESPMHNPVFSSGKKCVFY
;
A
#
# COMPACT_ATOMS: atom_id res chain seq x y z
N MET A 1 5.97 -2.40 -27.95
CA MET A 1 4.82 -1.47 -27.89
C MET A 1 4.80 -0.82 -26.52
N LYS A 2 4.57 0.50 -26.44
CA LYS A 2 4.44 1.21 -25.17
C LYS A 2 3.02 0.96 -24.64
N LYS A 3 2.89 0.40 -23.44
CA LYS A 3 1.59 0.23 -22.77
C LYS A 3 1.04 1.60 -22.37
N SER A 4 -0.26 1.78 -22.54
CA SER A 4 -1.01 2.90 -21.99
C SER A 4 -1.21 2.73 -20.49
N ILE A 5 -1.47 3.83 -19.79
CA ILE A 5 -1.81 3.82 -18.36
C ILE A 5 -3.03 2.94 -18.09
N LYS A 6 -4.04 2.98 -18.99
CA LYS A 6 -5.25 2.18 -18.87
C LYS A 6 -4.96 0.68 -18.92
N GLU A 7 -4.06 0.24 -19.81
CA GLU A 7 -3.64 -1.16 -19.89
C GLU A 7 -2.88 -1.59 -18.64
N MET A 8 -1.97 -0.75 -18.13
CA MET A 8 -1.26 -1.03 -16.88
C MET A 8 -2.21 -1.17 -15.69
N LEU A 9 -3.22 -0.31 -15.58
CA LEU A 9 -4.24 -0.39 -14.53
C LEU A 9 -5.11 -1.65 -14.69
N ALA A 10 -5.49 -2.01 -15.91
CA ALA A 10 -6.28 -3.22 -16.16
C ALA A 10 -5.51 -4.49 -15.79
N GLU A 11 -4.23 -4.57 -16.13
CA GLU A 11 -3.35 -5.67 -15.75
C GLU A 11 -3.17 -5.77 -14.24
N ALA A 12 -2.94 -4.64 -13.56
CA ALA A 12 -2.81 -4.61 -12.10
C ALA A 12 -4.11 -5.08 -11.42
N ASN A 13 -5.25 -4.51 -11.81
CA ASN A 13 -6.56 -4.86 -11.26
C ASN A 13 -6.94 -6.33 -11.51
N ALA A 14 -6.39 -6.98 -12.54
CA ALA A 14 -6.65 -8.38 -12.84
C ALA A 14 -5.91 -9.35 -11.90
N VAL A 15 -4.85 -8.89 -11.21
CA VAL A 15 -4.01 -9.74 -10.35
C VAL A 15 -4.04 -9.36 -8.87
N ILE A 16 -4.68 -8.25 -8.52
CA ILE A 16 -4.86 -7.82 -7.12
C ILE A 16 -6.31 -7.98 -6.67
N GLU A 17 -6.50 -8.06 -5.37
CA GLU A 17 -7.81 -7.90 -4.74
C GLU A 17 -8.10 -6.41 -4.56
N THR A 18 -9.19 -5.92 -5.14
CA THR A 18 -9.71 -4.58 -4.85
C THR A 18 -10.85 -4.70 -3.84
N ILE A 19 -10.75 -3.97 -2.72
CA ILE A 19 -11.80 -3.91 -1.71
C ILE A 19 -12.48 -2.55 -1.71
N ALA A 20 -13.75 -2.52 -1.31
CA ALA A 20 -14.47 -1.27 -1.08
C ALA A 20 -13.96 -0.58 0.20
N ALA A 21 -14.11 0.76 0.27
CA ALA A 21 -13.66 1.53 1.42
C ALA A 21 -14.36 1.08 2.71
N GLU A 22 -15.65 0.72 2.63
CA GLU A 22 -16.44 0.21 3.74
C GLU A 22 -15.90 -1.11 4.29
N GLU A 23 -15.33 -1.97 3.44
CA GLU A 23 -14.67 -3.20 3.87
C GLU A 23 -13.30 -2.91 4.48
N ALA A 24 -12.54 -1.97 3.91
CA ALA A 24 -11.25 -1.56 4.48
C ALA A 24 -11.40 -1.00 5.91
N ILE A 25 -12.48 -0.26 6.19
CA ILE A 25 -12.79 0.25 7.54
C ILE A 25 -12.95 -0.89 8.55
N LYS A 26 -13.56 -2.02 8.15
CA LYS A 26 -13.75 -3.18 9.04
C LYS A 26 -12.44 -3.89 9.38
N LEU A 27 -11.40 -3.70 8.58
CA LEU A 27 -10.08 -4.31 8.78
C LEU A 27 -9.16 -3.46 9.67
N LEU A 28 -9.58 -2.26 10.10
CA LEU A 28 -8.74 -1.35 10.90
C LEU A 28 -8.28 -1.97 12.22
N ASP A 29 -9.10 -2.82 12.83
CA ASP A 29 -8.82 -3.47 14.11
C ASP A 29 -8.27 -4.90 13.96
N ASP A 30 -8.05 -5.39 12.72
CA ASP A 30 -7.51 -6.72 12.48
C ASP A 30 -5.98 -6.72 12.61
N GLU A 31 -5.47 -7.41 13.63
CA GLU A 31 -4.02 -7.52 13.88
C GLU A 31 -3.26 -8.22 12.75
N ASN A 32 -3.95 -8.93 11.85
CA ASN A 32 -3.36 -9.61 10.69
C ASN A 32 -3.36 -8.74 9.42
N VAL A 33 -3.83 -7.49 9.51
CA VAL A 33 -3.88 -6.55 8.39
C VAL A 33 -3.00 -5.34 8.69
N ILE A 34 -2.36 -4.81 7.65
CA ILE A 34 -1.69 -3.51 7.69
C ILE A 34 -2.23 -2.66 6.56
N LEU A 35 -2.62 -1.43 6.88
CA LEU A 35 -2.89 -0.41 5.88
C LEU A 35 -1.61 0.33 5.52
N VAL A 36 -1.36 0.47 4.22
CA VAL A 36 -0.15 1.07 3.66
C VAL A 36 -0.54 2.29 2.85
N ASP A 37 -0.20 3.47 3.35
CA ASP A 37 -0.40 4.74 2.67
C ASP A 37 0.72 4.95 1.66
N ILE A 38 0.39 5.00 0.36
CA ILE A 38 1.38 5.17 -0.72
C ILE A 38 1.41 6.59 -1.29
N ARG A 39 0.65 7.52 -0.69
CA ARG A 39 0.54 8.93 -1.11
C ARG A 39 1.82 9.72 -0.83
N ASP A 40 1.93 10.89 -1.43
CA ASP A 40 3.06 11.79 -1.17
C ASP A 40 2.98 12.43 0.22
N SER A 41 4.13 12.77 0.80
CA SER A 41 4.24 13.40 2.12
C SER A 41 3.44 14.71 2.23
N ALA A 42 3.31 15.46 1.12
CA ALA A 42 2.51 16.69 1.10
C ALA A 42 1.00 16.42 1.32
N GLU A 43 0.49 15.28 0.84
CA GLU A 43 -0.90 14.87 1.05
C GLU A 43 -1.13 14.44 2.49
N LEU A 44 -0.18 13.70 3.08
CA LEU A 44 -0.24 13.31 4.49
C LEU A 44 -0.22 14.52 5.42
N ALA A 45 0.61 15.52 5.12
CA ALA A 45 0.70 16.74 5.92
C ALA A 45 -0.60 17.55 5.89
N ARG A 46 -1.35 17.50 4.79
CA ARG A 46 -2.59 18.26 4.58
C ARG A 46 -3.82 17.53 5.12
N ASP A 47 -3.95 16.25 4.78
CA ASP A 47 -5.19 15.48 4.97
C ASP A 47 -5.09 14.47 6.12
N GLY A 48 -3.91 14.34 6.72
CA GLY A 48 -3.62 13.31 7.71
C GLY A 48 -3.50 11.93 7.08
N ARG A 49 -3.54 10.90 7.93
CA ARG A 49 -3.49 9.49 7.54
C ARG A 49 -4.40 8.66 8.42
N ILE A 50 -4.74 7.47 7.95
CA ILE A 50 -5.49 6.49 8.74
C ILE A 50 -4.66 6.10 9.98
N PRO A 51 -5.21 6.17 11.21
CA PRO A 51 -4.48 5.74 12.40
C PRO A 51 -4.02 4.29 12.28
N GLY A 52 -2.78 4.01 12.71
CA GLY A 52 -2.18 2.67 12.61
C GLY A 52 -1.64 2.31 11.22
N SER A 53 -1.86 3.14 10.19
CA SER A 53 -1.25 2.90 8.88
C SER A 53 0.25 3.18 8.87
N ILE A 54 0.96 2.44 8.02
CA ILE A 54 2.35 2.73 7.69
C ILE A 54 2.39 3.61 6.45
N HIS A 55 3.40 4.47 6.33
CA HIS A 55 3.63 5.27 5.14
C HIS A 55 4.78 4.68 4.33
N ALA A 56 4.53 4.37 3.06
CA ALA A 56 5.52 3.86 2.11
C ALA A 56 5.21 4.44 0.71
N PRO A 57 5.76 5.61 0.36
CA PRO A 57 5.46 6.29 -0.90
C PRO A 57 5.64 5.38 -2.11
N ARG A 58 4.70 5.46 -3.07
CA ARG A 58 4.70 4.58 -4.26
C ARG A 58 6.05 4.54 -4.99
N GLY A 59 6.72 5.68 -5.12
CA GLY A 59 8.00 5.79 -5.84
C GLY A 59 9.20 5.16 -5.14
N SER A 60 9.04 4.69 -3.91
CA SER A 60 10.09 4.02 -3.16
C SER A 60 9.63 2.70 -2.54
N LEU A 61 8.43 2.22 -2.92
CA LEU A 61 7.79 1.08 -2.28
C LEU A 61 8.63 -0.20 -2.40
N GLU A 62 9.27 -0.41 -3.54
CA GLU A 62 10.12 -1.56 -3.81
C GLU A 62 11.26 -1.67 -2.78
N PHE A 63 11.87 -0.54 -2.39
CA PHE A 63 12.94 -0.51 -1.39
C PHE A 63 12.46 -0.79 0.03
N TYR A 64 11.19 -0.53 0.33
CA TYR A 64 10.61 -0.90 1.63
C TYR A 64 10.24 -2.38 1.68
N VAL A 65 9.82 -2.97 0.55
CA VAL A 65 9.38 -4.38 0.48
C VAL A 65 10.56 -5.35 0.46
N ASP A 66 11.63 -5.02 -0.26
CA ASP A 66 12.80 -5.90 -0.44
C ASP A 66 13.58 -6.10 0.87
N PRO A 67 13.71 -7.33 1.41
CA PRO A 67 14.50 -7.61 2.62
C PRO A 67 16.00 -7.32 2.49
N GLU A 68 16.54 -7.28 1.27
CA GLU A 68 17.95 -6.96 1.02
C GLU A 68 18.20 -5.44 0.97
N SER A 69 17.14 -4.64 0.87
CA SER A 69 17.24 -3.19 0.84
C SER A 69 17.60 -2.61 2.21
N PRO A 70 18.51 -1.62 2.29
CA PRO A 70 18.77 -0.88 3.54
C PRO A 70 17.53 -0.15 4.10
N MET A 71 16.53 0.11 3.25
CA MET A 71 15.28 0.76 3.61
C MET A 71 14.16 -0.22 3.94
N HIS A 72 14.46 -1.53 3.99
CA HIS A 72 13.47 -2.55 4.24
C HIS A 72 12.65 -2.25 5.49
N ASN A 73 11.32 -2.32 5.35
CA ASN A 73 10.42 -2.26 6.49
C ASN A 73 9.96 -3.69 6.83
N PRO A 74 10.32 -4.23 8.02
CA PRO A 74 10.01 -5.61 8.42
C PRO A 74 8.52 -5.97 8.37
N VAL A 75 7.65 -4.97 8.40
CA VAL A 75 6.20 -5.15 8.27
C VAL A 75 5.81 -5.87 6.97
N PHE A 76 6.55 -5.67 5.87
CA PHE A 76 6.30 -6.33 4.59
C PHE A 76 6.73 -7.80 4.56
N SER A 77 7.54 -8.23 5.53
CA SER A 77 7.92 -9.63 5.72
C SER A 77 7.17 -10.32 6.86
N SER A 78 6.19 -9.64 7.47
CA SER A 78 5.43 -10.17 8.61
C SER A 78 4.41 -11.26 8.24
N GLY A 79 4.12 -11.45 6.95
CA GLY A 79 3.08 -12.37 6.47
C GLY A 79 1.64 -11.85 6.62
N LYS A 80 1.47 -10.66 7.21
CA LYS A 80 0.18 -9.98 7.32
C LYS A 80 -0.33 -9.49 5.96
N LYS A 81 -1.65 -9.39 5.81
CA LYS A 81 -2.29 -8.85 4.61
C LYS A 81 -2.00 -7.35 4.51
N CYS A 82 -1.42 -6.91 3.40
CA CYS A 82 -1.19 -5.49 3.12
C CYS A 82 -2.34 -4.92 2.28
N VAL A 83 -2.93 -3.82 2.73
CA VAL A 83 -3.96 -3.07 2.01
C VAL A 83 -3.40 -1.70 1.65
N PHE A 84 -3.14 -1.47 0.37
CA PHE A 84 -2.56 -0.22 -0.12
C PHE A 84 -3.66 0.80 -0.42
N TYR A 85 -3.43 2.07 -0.05
CA TYR A 85 -4.34 3.18 -0.35
C TYR A 85 -3.59 4.49 -0.67
#